data_AF-A0AAU7THK8-F1
#
_entry.id   AF-A0AAU7THK8-F1
#
_cell.length_a   1.000
_cell.length_b   1.000
_cell.length_c   1.000
_cell.angle_alpha   90.00
_cell.angle_beta   90.00
_cell.angle_gamma   90.00
#
_symmetry.space_group_name_H-M   'P 1'
#
loop_
_entity.id
_entity.type
_entity.pdbx_description
1 polymer ?
#
loop_
_entity_poly.entity_id
_entity_poly.type
_entity_poly.pdbx_seq_one_letter_code
_entity_poly.pdbx_strand_id
1 'polypeptide(L)'
;MWTTAGALPASYVIHVVGPNYTAGQRDPALLESCYRNALRTADELGVRTMALPAVSAGIYGWPAQSAADIAVRTLRSTPTSVAKATFCLVEPRLYKAFQNATAAGE
;
A
#
# COMPACT_ATOMS: atom_id res chain seq x y z
N MET A 1 12.08 3.74 4.70
CA MET A 1 12.96 4.89 4.40
C MET A 1 12.09 5.97 3.77
N TRP A 2 12.36 7.25 3.98
CA TRP A 2 11.60 8.34 3.35
C TRP A 2 12.54 9.44 2.86
N THR A 3 12.08 10.24 1.91
CA THR A 3 12.74 11.47 1.43
C THR A 3 11.73 12.61 1.35
N THR A 4 12.20 13.85 1.21
CA THR A 4 11.34 14.94 0.73
C THR A 4 10.86 14.62 -0.70
N ALA A 5 9.74 15.21 -1.12
CA ALA A 5 9.15 14.90 -2.42
C ALA A 5 9.69 15.76 -3.59
N GLY A 6 10.62 16.67 -3.33
CA GLY A 6 11.16 17.58 -4.36
C GLY A 6 10.09 18.51 -4.92
N ALA A 7 9.87 18.46 -6.24
CA ALA A 7 8.90 19.30 -6.95
C ALA A 7 7.46 18.74 -6.95
N LEU A 8 7.23 17.59 -6.31
CA LEU A 8 5.88 17.02 -6.20
C LEU A 8 5.03 17.81 -5.20
N PRO A 9 3.70 17.82 -5.35
CA PRO A 9 2.80 18.48 -4.40
C PRO A 9 2.72 17.78 -3.03
N ALA A 10 3.28 16.56 -2.91
CA ALA A 10 3.38 15.85 -1.64
C ALA A 10 4.52 16.42 -0.79
N SER A 11 4.44 16.27 0.54
CA SER A 11 5.54 16.67 1.44
C SER A 11 6.67 15.63 1.45
N TYR A 12 6.31 14.34 1.40
CA TYR A 12 7.24 13.22 1.58
C TYR A 12 6.97 12.10 0.57
N VAL A 13 8.02 11.32 0.29
CA VAL A 13 7.93 10.02 -0.38
C VAL A 13 8.42 8.96 0.59
N ILE A 14 7.55 8.02 0.94
CA ILE A 14 7.89 6.86 1.77
C ILE A 14 8.22 5.69 0.82
N HIS A 15 9.47 5.25 0.85
CA HIS A 15 10.01 4.20 0.00
C HIS A 15 9.80 2.83 0.65
N VAL A 16 9.19 1.92 -0.10
CA VAL A 16 8.87 0.56 0.32
C VAL A 16 9.26 -0.42 -0.77
N VAL A 17 9.82 -1.56 -0.38
CA VAL A 17 10.14 -2.67 -1.29
C VAL A 17 9.25 -3.84 -0.93
N GLY A 18 8.31 -4.15 -1.83
CA GLY A 18 7.44 -5.31 -1.68
C GLY A 18 8.12 -6.64 -2.00
N PRO A 19 7.56 -7.78 -1.56
CA PRO A 19 8.06 -9.09 -1.96
C PRO A 19 7.86 -9.35 -3.46
N ASN A 20 8.84 -10.00 -4.09
CA ASN A 20 8.78 -10.43 -5.49
C ASN A 20 8.16 -11.84 -5.61
N TYR A 21 6.86 -11.89 -5.93
CA TYR A 21 6.09 -13.13 -6.04
C TYR A 21 6.62 -14.06 -7.14
N THR A 22 7.05 -13.50 -8.27
CA THR A 22 7.64 -14.27 -9.38
C THR A 22 8.98 -14.91 -9.02
N ALA A 23 9.75 -14.27 -8.15
CA ALA A 23 11.01 -14.80 -7.60
C ALA A 23 10.81 -15.73 -6.38
N GLY A 24 9.56 -16.13 -6.07
CA GLY A 24 9.26 -17.07 -4.99
C GLY A 24 9.05 -16.44 -3.61
N GLN A 25 9.13 -15.12 -3.47
CA GLN A 25 8.79 -14.42 -2.22
C GLN A 25 7.27 -14.30 -2.10
N ARG A 26 6.63 -15.36 -1.59
CA ARG A 26 5.16 -15.49 -1.55
C ARG A 26 4.55 -15.32 -0.15
N ASP A 27 5.36 -15.01 0.86
CA ASP A 27 4.90 -14.81 2.23
C ASP A 27 4.07 -13.52 2.34
N PRO A 28 2.75 -13.61 2.64
CA PRO A 28 1.89 -12.45 2.80
C PRO A 28 2.38 -11.51 3.91
N ALA A 29 3.03 -12.02 4.96
CA ALA A 29 3.51 -11.20 6.07
C ALA A 29 4.54 -10.15 5.62
N LEU A 30 5.31 -10.44 4.58
CA LEU A 30 6.23 -9.47 3.96
C LEU A 30 5.46 -8.32 3.30
N LEU A 31 4.41 -8.63 2.53
CA LEU A 31 3.57 -7.60 1.91
C LEU A 31 2.79 -6.79 2.96
N GLU A 32 2.29 -7.42 4.02
CA GLU A 32 1.66 -6.69 5.11
C GLU A 32 2.65 -5.75 5.82
N SER A 33 3.88 -6.22 6.04
CA SER A 33 4.92 -5.39 6.69
C SER A 33 5.23 -4.12 5.91
N CYS A 34 5.11 -4.16 4.57
CA CYS A 34 5.27 -3.00 3.70
C CYS A 34 4.27 -1.89 4.07
N TYR A 35 2.99 -2.24 4.21
CA TYR A 35 1.94 -1.28 4.56
C TYR A 35 2.03 -0.84 6.03
N ARG A 36 2.28 -1.76 6.97
CA ARG A 36 2.45 -1.41 8.40
C ARG A 36 3.60 -0.43 8.61
N ASN A 37 4.75 -0.70 7.99
CA ASN A 37 5.91 0.17 8.12
C ASN A 37 5.67 1.53 7.44
N ALA A 38 4.94 1.57 6.32
CA ALA A 38 4.57 2.83 5.68
C ALA A 38 3.66 3.69 6.57
N LEU A 39 2.66 3.08 7.23
CA LEU A 39 1.81 3.78 8.20
C LEU A 39 2.61 4.28 9.41
N ARG A 40 3.49 3.44 9.98
CA ARG A 40 4.35 3.85 11.10
C ARG A 40 5.20 5.06 10.72
N THR A 41 5.84 5.04 9.55
CA THR A 41 6.63 6.18 9.08
C THR A 41 5.77 7.41 8.81
N ALA A 42 4.54 7.25 8.30
CA ALA A 42 3.61 8.37 8.14
C ALA A 42 3.26 9.01 9.50
N ASP A 43 3.03 8.19 10.53
CA ASP A 43 2.74 8.66 11.88
C ASP A 43 3.94 9.38 12.52
N GLU A 44 5.15 8.83 12.36
CA GLU A 44 6.41 9.47 12.80
C GLU A 44 6.60 10.86 12.14
N LEU A 45 6.11 11.04 10.92
CA LEU A 45 6.16 12.30 10.17
C LEU A 45 4.96 13.22 10.39
N GLY A 46 3.96 12.79 11.18
CA GLY A 46 2.72 13.53 11.38
C GLY A 46 1.83 13.64 10.13
N VAL A 47 2.01 12.75 9.15
CA VAL A 47 1.25 12.75 7.89
C VAL A 47 -0.17 12.23 8.14
N ARG A 48 -1.17 13.01 7.71
CA ARG A 48 -2.60 12.67 7.87
C ARG A 48 -3.24 12.08 6.62
N THR A 49 -2.63 12.24 5.46
CA THR A 49 -3.16 11.75 4.19
C THR A 49 -2.05 11.13 3.35
N MET A 50 -2.32 9.98 2.73
CA MET A 50 -1.35 9.31 1.86
C MET A 50 -1.97 8.74 0.59
N ALA A 51 -1.15 8.64 -0.45
CA ALA A 51 -1.47 7.96 -1.69
C ALA A 51 -0.55 6.73 -1.85
N LEU A 52 -1.12 5.59 -2.25
CA LEU A 52 -0.45 4.29 -2.26
C LEU A 52 -0.62 3.62 -3.64
N PRO A 53 0.43 3.01 -4.20
CA PRO A 53 0.27 2.09 -5.33
C PRO A 53 -0.17 0.70 -4.85
N ALA A 54 -0.50 -0.19 -5.79
CA ALA A 54 -0.67 -1.61 -5.49
C ALA A 54 0.71 -2.30 -5.35
N VAL A 55 1.29 -2.24 -4.14
CA VAL A 55 2.63 -2.80 -3.85
C VAL A 55 2.67 -4.28 -4.25
N SER A 56 3.76 -4.68 -4.93
CA SER A 56 4.01 -6.01 -5.49
C SER A 56 3.06 -6.52 -6.59
N ALA A 57 1.95 -5.85 -6.88
CA ALA A 57 0.96 -6.31 -7.86
C ALA A 57 1.25 -5.89 -9.31
N GLY A 58 2.39 -5.22 -9.55
CA GLY A 58 2.93 -4.91 -10.88
C GLY A 58 3.87 -6.02 -11.38
N ILE A 59 5.09 -5.64 -11.78
CA ILE A 59 6.10 -6.58 -12.33
C ILE A 59 6.51 -7.68 -11.35
N TYR A 60 6.36 -7.45 -10.03
CA TYR A 60 6.62 -8.47 -9.00
C TYR A 60 5.55 -9.58 -8.98
N GLY A 61 4.44 -9.40 -9.67
CA GLY A 61 3.49 -10.45 -10.04
C GLY A 61 2.62 -10.97 -8.90
N TRP A 62 2.45 -10.21 -7.81
CA TRP A 62 1.51 -10.60 -6.76
C TRP A 62 0.07 -10.62 -7.33
N PRO A 63 -0.73 -11.68 -7.09
CA PRO A 63 -2.09 -11.77 -7.62
C PRO A 63 -2.95 -10.59 -7.17
N ALA A 64 -3.61 -9.92 -8.12
CA ALA A 64 -4.30 -8.64 -7.90
C ALA A 64 -5.29 -8.66 -6.72
N GLN A 65 -6.20 -9.64 -6.66
CA GLN A 65 -7.19 -9.73 -5.58
C GLN A 65 -6.52 -9.97 -4.22
N SER A 66 -5.56 -10.90 -4.16
CA SER A 66 -4.81 -11.17 -2.92
C SER A 66 -4.03 -9.94 -2.45
N ALA A 67 -3.39 -9.19 -3.36
CA ALA A 67 -2.69 -7.95 -3.00
C ALA A 67 -3.65 -6.90 -2.44
N ALA A 68 -4.83 -6.75 -3.07
CA ALA A 68 -5.86 -5.82 -2.63
C ALA A 68 -6.38 -6.17 -1.22
N ASP A 69 -6.73 -7.43 -0.99
CA ASP A 69 -7.25 -7.90 0.29
C ASP A 69 -6.22 -7.69 1.41
N ILE A 70 -4.95 -8.05 1.15
CA ILE A 70 -3.84 -7.83 2.10
C ILE A 70 -3.67 -6.35 2.40
N ALA A 71 -3.65 -5.49 1.36
CA ALA A 71 -3.45 -4.05 1.52
C ALA A 71 -4.57 -3.42 2.35
N VAL A 72 -5.83 -3.65 1.94
CA VAL A 72 -7.00 -3.06 2.60
C VAL A 72 -7.14 -3.57 4.03
N ARG A 73 -7.02 -4.88 4.26
CA ARG A 73 -7.06 -5.46 5.61
C ARG A 73 -5.99 -4.84 6.50
N THR A 74 -4.75 -4.78 6.01
CA THR A 74 -3.62 -4.25 6.79
C THR A 74 -3.84 -2.78 7.14
N LEU A 75 -4.27 -1.96 6.20
CA LEU A 75 -4.52 -0.54 6.46
C LEU A 75 -5.65 -0.34 7.47
N ARG A 76 -6.72 -1.14 7.40
CA ARG A 76 -7.86 -1.05 8.34
C ARG A 76 -7.54 -1.55 9.74
N SER A 77 -6.72 -2.61 9.85
CA SER A 77 -6.41 -3.23 11.14
C SER A 77 -5.22 -2.62 11.86
N THR A 78 -4.42 -1.79 11.19
CA THR A 78 -3.23 -1.17 11.79
C THR A 78 -3.62 0.16 12.44
N PRO A 79 -3.44 0.33 13.77
CA PRO A 79 -3.63 1.61 14.42
C PRO A 79 -2.73 2.66 13.80
N THR A 80 -3.29 3.79 13.38
CA THR A 80 -2.56 4.87 12.74
C THR A 80 -3.28 6.20 12.91
N SER A 81 -2.53 7.29 12.79
CA SER A 81 -3.04 8.65 12.75
C SER A 81 -3.43 9.08 11.33
N VAL A 82 -3.05 8.33 10.29
CA VAL A 82 -3.45 8.61 8.90
C VAL A 82 -4.99 8.55 8.78
N ALA A 83 -5.59 9.70 8.43
CA ALA A 83 -7.04 9.84 8.33
C ALA A 83 -7.58 9.41 6.96
N LYS A 84 -6.76 9.46 5.90
CA LYS A 84 -7.16 9.06 4.55
C LYS A 84 -6.01 8.42 3.79
N ALA A 85 -6.23 7.20 3.31
CA ALA A 85 -5.38 6.52 2.35
C ALA A 85 -6.10 6.37 1.01
N THR A 86 -5.45 6.74 -0.09
CA THR A 86 -6.01 6.63 -1.45
C THR A 86 -5.14 5.69 -2.28
N PHE A 87 -5.73 4.67 -2.92
CA PHE A 87 -5.00 3.83 -3.86
C PHE A 87 -4.98 4.46 -5.27
N CYS A 88 -3.80 4.72 -5.80
CA CYS A 88 -3.60 5.25 -7.15
C CYS A 88 -3.31 4.09 -8.11
N LEU A 89 -4.34 3.66 -8.83
CA LEU A 89 -4.31 2.46 -9.67
C LEU A 89 -4.53 2.83 -11.13
N VAL A 90 -3.63 2.36 -12.00
CA VAL A 90 -3.69 2.64 -13.44
C VAL A 90 -4.37 1.49 -14.20
N GLU A 91 -4.15 0.24 -13.77
CA GLU A 91 -4.65 -0.93 -14.50
C GLU A 91 -6.09 -1.28 -14.09
N PRO A 92 -7.00 -1.53 -15.05
CA PRO A 92 -8.39 -1.88 -14.75
C PRO A 92 -8.56 -3.11 -13.84
N ARG A 93 -7.69 -4.13 -14.01
CA ARG A 93 -7.71 -5.33 -13.17
C ARG A 93 -7.40 -5.05 -11.71
N LEU A 94 -6.46 -4.13 -11.45
CA LEU A 94 -6.10 -3.70 -10.10
C LEU A 94 -7.21 -2.83 -9.53
N TYR A 95 -7.73 -1.87 -10.31
CA TYR A 95 -8.84 -1.03 -9.90
C TYR A 95 -10.04 -1.86 -9.41
N LYS A 96 -10.46 -2.85 -10.21
CA LYS A 96 -11.56 -3.77 -9.85
C LYS A 96 -11.26 -4.56 -8.57
N ALA A 97 -10.06 -5.11 -8.44
CA ALA A 97 -9.66 -5.87 -7.25
C ALA A 97 -9.71 -5.03 -5.97
N PHE A 98 -9.17 -3.81 -6.02
CA PHE A 98 -9.18 -2.88 -4.89
C PHE A 98 -10.58 -2.35 -4.58
N GLN A 99 -11.40 -2.07 -5.61
CA GLN A 99 -12.80 -1.68 -5.41
C GLN A 99 -13.58 -2.76 -4.65
N ASN A 100 -13.42 -4.04 -5.03
CA ASN A 100 -14.02 -5.16 -4.33
C ASN A 100 -13.55 -5.25 -2.87
N ALA A 101 -12.23 -5.14 -2.65
CA ALA A 101 -11.63 -5.26 -1.32
C ALA A 101 -12.07 -4.11 -0.38
N THR A 102 -12.26 -2.89 -0.90
CA THR A 102 -12.75 -1.76 -0.12
C THR A 102 -14.23 -1.85 0.22
N ALA A 103 -15.06 -2.37 -0.70
CA ALA A 103 -16.49 -2.52 -0.48
C ALA A 103 -16.83 -3.61 0.55
N ALA A 104 -15.98 -4.63 0.71
CA ALA A 104 -16.21 -5.77 1.59
C ALA A 104 -16.10 -5.48 3.11
N GLY A 105 -16.03 -4.21 3.53
CA GLY A 105 -16.12 -3.89 4.96
C GLY A 105 -16.74 -2.53 5.23
N GLU A 106 -17.70 -2.17 4.38
CA GLU A 106 -18.88 -1.41 4.76
C GLU A 106 -19.97 -2.41 5.19
#